data_AF-A0A535GBJ1-F1
#
_entry.id   AF-A0A535GBJ1-F1
#
_cell.length_a   1.000
_cell.length_b   1.000
_cell.length_c   1.000
_cell.angle_alpha   90.00
_cell.angle_beta   90.00
_cell.angle_gamma   90.00
#
_symmetry.space_group_name_H-M   'P 1'
#
loop_
_entity.id
_entity.type
_entity.pdbx_description
1 polymer ?
#
loop_
_entity_poly.entity_id
_entity_poly.type
_entity_poly.pdbx_seq_one_letter_code
_entity_poly.pdbx_strand_id
1 'polypeptide(L)'
;MLLVPAWRISTKRLYAICAVVGILSLASLGLLLWGKTQAGPPPGGLSRSQATQAAWTHVDAGATAVASSELRKDFNTGFDLPVHRWTWVVTFYGHWELLCQGPCDRTTEWVAIDYSTGQWIASEYSYPVRGPANAQTPGKK
;
A
#
# COMPACT_ATOMS: atom_id res chain seq x y z
N MET A 1 -28.49 -52.15 -38.54
CA MET A 1 -27.80 -52.13 -37.23
C MET A 1 -26.69 -51.09 -37.30
N LEU A 2 -26.85 -49.95 -36.62
CA LEU A 2 -25.84 -48.88 -36.56
C LEU A 2 -24.83 -49.23 -35.46
N LEU A 3 -23.58 -49.53 -35.84
CA LEU A 3 -22.48 -49.64 -34.88
C LEU A 3 -22.11 -48.24 -34.40
N VAL A 4 -22.49 -47.92 -33.16
CA VAL A 4 -21.91 -46.80 -32.42
C VAL A 4 -20.48 -47.20 -32.06
N PRO A 5 -19.42 -46.52 -32.54
CA PRO A 5 -18.07 -46.85 -32.12
C PRO A 5 -17.95 -46.48 -30.64
N ALA A 6 -17.87 -47.48 -29.78
CA ALA A 6 -17.49 -47.31 -28.39
C ALA A 6 -16.06 -46.74 -28.39
N TRP A 7 -15.95 -45.43 -28.18
CA TRP A 7 -14.68 -44.74 -27.98
C TRP A 7 -14.00 -45.33 -26.74
N ARG A 8 -13.19 -46.37 -26.92
CA ARG A 8 -12.31 -46.92 -25.89
C ARG A 8 -11.20 -45.89 -25.64
N ILE A 9 -11.50 -44.90 -24.82
CA ILE A 9 -10.48 -44.04 -24.24
C ILE A 9 -9.64 -44.96 -23.35
N SER A 10 -8.37 -45.16 -23.73
CA SER A 10 -7.41 -45.88 -22.91
C SER A 10 -7.39 -45.27 -21.51
N THR A 11 -7.37 -46.10 -20.47
CA THR A 11 -7.30 -45.65 -19.06
C THR A 11 -6.19 -44.62 -18.85
N LYS A 12 -5.06 -44.75 -19.53
CA LYS A 12 -3.96 -43.76 -19.52
C LYS A 12 -4.38 -42.37 -20.02
N ARG A 13 -5.19 -42.31 -21.08
CA ARG A 13 -5.73 -41.04 -21.62
C ARG A 13 -6.79 -40.46 -20.70
N LEU A 14 -7.59 -41.30 -20.04
CA LEU A 14 -8.57 -40.86 -19.05
C LEU A 14 -7.87 -40.20 -17.84
N TYR A 15 -6.82 -40.83 -17.31
CA TYR A 15 -6.02 -40.25 -16.23
C TYR A 15 -5.35 -38.93 -16.64
N ALA A 16 -4.82 -38.83 -17.86
CA ALA A 16 -4.24 -37.59 -18.35
C ALA A 16 -5.28 -36.47 -18.45
N ILE A 17 -6.49 -36.76 -18.94
CA ILE A 17 -7.58 -35.78 -19.03
C ILE A 17 -8.00 -35.34 -17.62
N CYS A 18 -8.21 -36.28 -16.69
CA CYS A 18 -8.57 -35.95 -15.31
C CYS A 18 -7.49 -35.12 -14.60
N ALA A 19 -6.21 -35.40 -14.84
CA ALA A 19 -5.10 -34.62 -14.28
C ALA A 19 -5.09 -33.18 -14.83
N VAL A 20 -5.26 -33.01 -16.14
CA VAL A 20 -5.34 -31.68 -16.77
C VAL A 20 -6.53 -30.89 -16.24
N VAL A 21 -7.70 -31.52 -16.13
CA VAL A 21 -8.90 -30.87 -15.57
C VAL A 21 -8.66 -30.48 -14.11
N GLY A 22 -8.08 -31.37 -13.29
CA GLY A 22 -7.75 -31.08 -11.90
C GLY A 22 -6.79 -29.90 -11.74
N ILE A 23 -5.73 -29.84 -12.56
CA ILE A 23 -4.77 -28.72 -12.56
C ILE A 23 -5.47 -27.41 -12.96
N LEU A 24 -6.31 -27.43 -13.99
CA LEU A 24 -7.08 -26.26 -14.42
C LEU A 24 -8.08 -25.79 -13.36
N SER A 25 -8.74 -26.71 -12.66
CA SER A 25 -9.65 -26.39 -11.56
C SER A 25 -8.90 -25.75 -10.38
N LEU A 26 -7.73 -26.26 -10.01
CA LEU A 26 -6.90 -25.67 -8.96
C LEU A 26 -6.35 -24.29 -9.36
N ALA A 27 -5.89 -24.14 -10.60
CA ALA A 27 -5.41 -22.86 -11.13
C ALA A 27 -6.51 -21.79 -11.17
N SER A 28 -7.72 -22.16 -11.60
CA SER A 28 -8.87 -21.25 -11.61
C SER A 28 -9.33 -20.88 -10.20
N LEU A 29 -9.29 -21.81 -9.24
CA LEU A 29 -9.53 -21.50 -7.82
C LEU A 29 -8.46 -20.53 -7.28
N GLY A 30 -7.20 -20.74 -7.64
CA GLY A 30 -6.09 -19.83 -7.29
C GLY A 30 -6.30 -18.42 -7.82
N LEU A 31 -6.71 -18.27 -9.08
CA LEU A 31 -7.04 -16.98 -9.70
C LEU A 31 -8.24 -16.29 -9.01
N LEU A 32 -9.29 -17.04 -8.68
CA LEU A 32 -10.47 -16.51 -7.99
C LEU A 32 -10.14 -16.06 -6.56
N LEU A 33 -9.28 -16.80 -5.86
CA LEU A 33 -8.81 -16.42 -4.53
C LEU A 33 -7.86 -15.23 -4.58
N TRP A 34 -7.00 -15.15 -5.60
CA TRP A 34 -6.12 -14.01 -5.83
C TRP A 34 -6.91 -12.71 -6.01
N GLY A 35 -7.97 -12.73 -6.84
CA GLY A 35 -8.85 -11.57 -7.05
C GLY A 35 -9.56 -11.09 -5.77
N LYS A 36 -9.93 -11.99 -4.86
CA LYS A 36 -10.57 -11.62 -3.58
C LYS A 36 -9.62 -10.98 -2.57
N THR A 37 -8.30 -11.18 -2.70
CA THR A 37 -7.31 -10.53 -1.83
C THR A 37 -6.98 -9.09 -2.23
N GLN A 38 -7.38 -8.68 -3.44
CA GLN A 38 -7.37 -7.28 -3.90
C GLN A 38 -8.69 -6.56 -3.61
N ALA A 39 -9.32 -6.84 -2.46
CA ALA A 39 -10.32 -5.93 -1.93
C ALA A 39 -9.65 -4.55 -1.77
N GLY A 40 -10.27 -3.50 -2.34
CA GLY A 40 -9.84 -2.12 -2.19
C GLY A 40 -9.88 -1.65 -0.73
N PRO A 41 -9.62 -0.36 -0.47
CA PRO A 41 -9.71 0.16 0.88
C PRO A 41 -11.08 -0.11 1.49
N PRO A 42 -11.16 -0.47 2.79
CA PRO A 42 -12.43 -0.65 3.47
C PRO A 42 -13.24 0.65 3.44
N PRO A 43 -14.58 0.60 3.36
CA PRO A 43 -15.40 1.81 3.37
C PRO A 43 -15.23 2.58 4.70
N GLY A 44 -15.34 3.90 4.65
CA GLY A 44 -15.38 4.76 5.83
C GLY A 44 -14.04 5.33 6.30
N GLY A 45 -12.93 5.13 5.58
CA GLY A 45 -11.71 5.90 5.84
C GLY A 45 -11.70 7.28 5.20
N LEU A 46 -10.59 7.98 5.40
CA LEU A 46 -10.41 9.37 4.99
C LEU A 46 -10.53 9.56 3.49
N SER A 47 -11.18 10.64 3.09
CA SER A 47 -11.13 11.12 1.74
C SER A 47 -9.73 11.67 1.41
N ARG A 48 -9.44 11.76 0.11
CA ARG A 48 -8.21 12.37 -0.39
C ARG A 48 -7.99 13.79 0.15
N SER A 49 -9.06 14.60 0.23
CA SER A 49 -8.97 15.98 0.72
C SER A 49 -8.68 16.05 2.21
N GLN A 50 -9.32 15.21 3.02
CA GLN A 50 -9.06 15.14 4.46
C GLN A 50 -7.63 14.69 4.74
N ALA A 51 -7.15 13.67 4.03
CA ALA A 51 -5.77 13.21 4.16
C ALA A 51 -4.76 14.27 3.71
N THR A 52 -5.06 15.02 2.64
CA THR A 52 -4.22 16.14 2.20
C THR A 52 -4.18 17.26 3.23
N GLN A 53 -5.32 17.59 3.84
CA GLN A 53 -5.38 18.59 4.91
C GLN A 53 -4.60 18.15 6.15
N ALA A 54 -4.68 16.87 6.53
CA ALA A 54 -3.87 16.31 7.61
C ALA A 54 -2.38 16.31 7.26
N ALA A 55 -2.02 15.99 6.02
CA ALA A 55 -0.62 15.98 5.59
C ALA A 55 0.03 17.38 5.63
N TRP A 56 -0.73 18.44 5.34
CA TRP A 56 -0.24 19.83 5.43
C TRP A 56 0.25 20.22 6.83
N THR A 57 -0.20 19.58 7.90
CA THR A 57 0.26 19.90 9.27
C THR A 57 1.59 19.25 9.62
N HIS A 58 2.12 18.38 8.76
CA HIS A 58 3.32 17.58 9.00
C HIS A 58 4.37 17.71 7.90
N VAL A 59 4.10 18.50 6.86
CA VAL A 59 5.09 18.86 5.85
C VAL A 59 5.91 20.06 6.33
N ASP A 60 7.18 20.13 5.93
CA ASP A 60 8.02 21.27 6.27
C ASP A 60 7.51 22.59 5.66
N ALA A 61 7.87 23.72 6.29
CA ALA A 61 7.43 25.07 5.92
C ALA A 61 7.83 25.47 4.48
N GLY A 62 8.73 24.74 3.83
CA GLY A 62 9.12 24.94 2.44
C GLY A 62 8.08 24.45 1.42
N ALA A 63 7.02 23.74 1.85
CA ALA A 63 5.98 23.23 0.96
C ALA A 63 5.13 24.36 0.36
N THR A 64 4.98 24.34 -0.97
CA THR A 64 4.25 25.37 -1.74
C THR A 64 2.97 24.84 -2.36
N ALA A 65 2.93 23.56 -2.71
CA ALA A 65 1.77 22.94 -3.36
C ALA A 65 1.75 21.42 -3.13
N VAL A 66 0.59 20.79 -3.36
CA VAL A 66 0.48 19.32 -3.40
C VAL A 66 0.81 18.84 -4.82
N ALA A 67 1.82 17.99 -4.94
CA ALA A 67 2.21 17.34 -6.18
C ALA A 67 1.30 16.14 -6.50
N SER A 68 1.08 15.28 -5.51
CA SER A 68 0.23 14.10 -5.65
C SER A 68 -0.35 13.69 -4.30
N SER A 69 -1.40 12.86 -4.35
CA SER A 69 -1.98 12.25 -3.16
C SER A 69 -2.55 10.90 -3.58
N GLU A 70 -1.85 9.85 -3.15
CA GLU A 70 -2.05 8.46 -3.60
C GLU A 70 -2.41 7.58 -2.41
N LEU A 71 -3.41 6.72 -2.58
CA LEU A 71 -3.72 5.70 -1.59
C LEU A 71 -2.91 4.44 -1.90
N ARG A 72 -2.02 4.07 -0.99
CA ARG A 72 -1.14 2.90 -1.11
C ARG A 72 -1.55 1.81 -0.15
N LYS A 73 -1.51 0.57 -0.65
CA LYS A 73 -1.71 -0.63 0.15
C LYS A 73 -0.36 -1.11 0.70
N ASP A 74 -0.35 -1.54 1.96
CA ASP A 74 0.82 -2.13 2.62
C ASP A 74 2.06 -1.22 2.51
N PHE A 75 1.88 0.07 2.80
CA PHE A 75 2.93 1.07 2.65
C PHE A 75 4.02 0.91 3.71
N ASN A 76 5.26 0.74 3.25
CA ASN A 76 6.46 0.69 4.08
C ASN A 76 7.22 2.01 3.96
N THR A 77 7.45 2.67 5.08
CA THR A 77 8.13 3.97 5.15
C THR A 77 9.66 3.87 5.02
N GLY A 78 10.24 2.67 5.21
CA GLY A 78 11.69 2.46 5.28
C GLY A 78 12.33 2.77 6.64
N PHE A 79 11.56 3.26 7.63
CA PHE A 79 12.05 3.63 8.96
C PHE A 79 11.86 2.55 10.06
N ASP A 80 11.68 1.29 9.66
CA ASP A 80 11.35 0.19 10.60
C ASP A 80 10.10 0.49 11.47
N LEU A 81 9.13 1.18 10.87
CA LEU A 81 7.80 1.40 11.44
C LEU A 81 6.84 0.29 11.01
N PRO A 82 5.76 0.02 11.78
CA PRO A 82 4.75 -0.94 11.38
C PRO A 82 4.19 -0.58 9.99
N VAL A 83 4.03 -1.58 9.14
CA VAL A 83 3.42 -1.40 7.82
C VAL A 83 1.94 -1.13 7.98
N HIS A 84 1.47 -0.01 7.42
CA HIS A 84 0.05 0.35 7.43
C HIS A 84 -0.62 -0.21 6.17
N ARG A 85 -1.67 -1.01 6.38
CA ARG A 85 -2.37 -1.72 5.30
C ARG A 85 -2.95 -0.77 4.24
N TRP A 86 -3.43 0.40 4.64
CA TRP A 86 -3.89 1.44 3.74
C TRP A 86 -3.39 2.80 4.22
N THR A 87 -2.70 3.53 3.35
CA THR A 87 -2.02 4.77 3.69
C THR A 87 -2.19 5.78 2.59
N TRP A 88 -2.61 6.99 2.94
CA TRP A 88 -2.51 8.13 2.03
C TRP A 88 -1.07 8.64 2.04
N VAL A 89 -0.41 8.60 0.90
CA VAL A 89 0.89 9.22 0.68
C VAL A 89 0.67 10.50 -0.12
N VAL A 90 0.89 11.63 0.52
CA VAL A 90 0.73 12.96 -0.06
C VAL A 90 2.11 13.52 -0.34
N THR A 91 2.40 13.78 -1.61
CA THR A 91 3.65 14.40 -2.03
C THR A 91 3.42 15.88 -2.27
N PHE A 92 4.30 16.72 -1.74
CA PHE A 92 4.29 18.16 -1.88
C PHE A 92 5.43 18.61 -2.79
N TYR A 93 5.20 19.71 -3.51
CA TYR A 93 6.27 20.53 -4.09
C TYR A 93 6.69 21.60 -3.10
N GLY A 94 7.92 22.10 -3.24
CA GLY A 94 8.46 23.09 -2.30
C GLY A 94 9.88 23.54 -2.60
N HIS A 95 10.39 24.36 -1.68
CA HIS A 95 11.76 24.84 -1.64
C HIS A 95 12.32 24.58 -0.24
N TRP A 96 13.13 23.52 -0.10
CA TRP A 96 13.71 23.12 1.18
C TRP A 96 15.21 23.48 1.17
N GLU A 97 15.53 24.72 1.51
CA GLU A 97 16.92 25.18 1.60
C GLU A 97 17.69 24.57 2.79
N LEU A 98 16.98 24.03 3.80
CA LEU A 98 17.59 23.61 5.08
C LEU A 98 17.83 22.10 5.23
N LEU A 99 17.19 21.26 4.41
CA LEU A 99 17.37 19.79 4.46
C LEU A 99 18.60 19.32 3.67
N CYS A 100 19.25 20.25 2.97
CA CYS A 100 20.30 19.98 2.02
C CYS A 100 21.58 20.69 2.48
N GLN A 101 22.55 19.96 3.04
CA GLN A 101 23.91 20.48 3.25
C GLN A 101 24.71 20.43 1.94
N GLY A 102 24.22 21.11 0.88
CA GLY A 102 24.82 21.12 -0.45
C GLY A 102 23.82 21.47 -1.56
N PRO A 103 24.23 21.49 -2.84
CA PRO A 103 23.35 21.76 -3.98
C PRO A 103 22.43 20.55 -4.22
N CYS A 104 21.37 20.44 -3.43
CA CYS A 104 20.31 19.49 -3.69
C CYS A 104 19.03 20.25 -4.04
N ASP A 105 18.62 20.12 -5.30
CA ASP A 105 17.32 20.53 -5.80
C ASP A 105 16.27 19.49 -5.39
N ARG A 106 16.04 19.32 -4.08
CA ARG A 106 14.83 18.59 -3.68
C ARG A 106 13.66 19.51 -3.95
N THR A 107 12.82 19.10 -4.91
CA THR A 107 11.59 19.80 -5.29
C THR A 107 10.36 19.08 -4.75
N THR A 108 10.51 17.93 -4.09
CA THR A 108 9.40 17.18 -3.49
C THR A 108 9.69 16.63 -2.10
N GLU A 109 8.65 16.53 -1.27
CA GLU A 109 8.64 15.81 0.01
C GLU A 109 7.34 15.00 0.14
N TRP A 110 7.38 13.78 0.67
CA TRP A 110 6.16 13.01 0.98
C TRP A 110 5.80 12.99 2.47
N VAL A 111 4.50 12.93 2.74
CA VAL A 111 3.90 12.72 4.06
C VAL A 111 2.88 11.58 3.97
N ALA A 112 2.99 10.62 4.88
CA ALA A 112 2.13 9.46 4.98
C ALA A 112 1.14 9.60 6.15
N ILE A 113 -0.14 9.43 5.84
CA ILE A 113 -1.28 9.51 6.76
C ILE A 113 -2.05 8.18 6.75
N ASP A 114 -2.34 7.63 7.92
CA ASP A 114 -3.12 6.40 8.05
C ASP A 114 -4.54 6.61 7.51
N TYR A 115 -4.97 5.70 6.62
CA TYR A 115 -6.25 5.81 5.92
C TYR A 115 -7.47 5.86 6.86
N SER A 116 -7.43 5.10 7.96
CA SER A 116 -8.60 4.92 8.83
C SER A 116 -8.65 5.93 9.96
N THR A 117 -7.49 6.29 10.51
CA THR A 117 -7.39 7.11 11.73
C THR A 117 -7.00 8.56 11.45
N GLY A 118 -6.36 8.84 10.31
CA GLY A 118 -5.80 10.15 10.01
C GLY A 118 -4.54 10.49 10.80
N GLN A 119 -4.00 9.51 11.52
CA GLN A 119 -2.75 9.69 12.21
C GLN A 119 -1.61 9.83 11.22
N TRP A 120 -0.70 10.75 11.53
CA TRP A 120 0.56 10.86 10.84
C TRP A 120 1.43 9.63 11.09
N ILE A 121 1.88 8.99 10.02
CA ILE A 121 2.73 7.79 10.07
C ILE A 121 4.20 8.19 9.97
N ALA A 122 4.54 8.98 8.95
CA ALA A 122 5.89 9.49 8.70
C ALA A 122 5.86 10.58 7.63
N SER A 123 6.88 11.42 7.57
CA SER A 123 7.27 12.18 6.39
C SER A 123 8.63 11.67 5.89
N GLU A 124 9.09 12.18 4.75
CA GLU A 124 10.34 11.72 4.12
C GLU A 124 11.58 11.79 5.02
N TYR A 125 11.59 12.63 6.04
CA TYR A 125 12.74 12.79 6.95
C TYR A 125 12.40 12.68 8.43
N SER A 126 11.12 12.55 8.77
CA SER A 126 10.70 12.56 10.15
C SER A 126 9.56 11.58 10.36
N TYR A 127 9.41 11.12 11.59
CA TYR A 127 8.29 10.27 11.96
C TYR A 127 7.89 10.59 13.39
N PRO A 128 6.65 10.27 13.80
CA PRO A 128 6.21 10.49 15.17
C PRO A 128 7.16 9.73 16.08
N VAL A 129 7.78 10.43 17.04
CA VAL A 129 8.50 9.75 18.12
C VAL A 129 7.47 8.85 18.78
N ARG A 130 7.68 7.52 18.73
CA ARG A 130 6.89 6.60 19.53
C ARG A 130 7.16 7.00 20.97
N GLY A 131 6.25 7.75 21.58
CA GLY A 131 6.22 7.88 23.01
C GLY A 131 6.21 6.44 23.52
N PRO A 132 7.19 6.01 24.34
CA PRO A 132 7.00 4.76 25.03
C PRO A 132 5.68 4.90 25.80
N ALA A 133 4.95 3.79 25.95
CA ALA A 133 3.76 3.76 26.80
C ALA A 133 4.04 4.23 28.26
N ASN A 134 5.30 4.54 28.60
CA ASN A 134 5.71 5.47 29.63
C ASN A 134 7.07 6.10 29.26
N ALA A 135 7.13 7.38 28.90
CA ALA A 135 8.29 8.22 29.22
C ALA A 135 7.90 9.68 29.12
N GLN A 136 8.00 10.31 30.29
CA GLN A 136 8.03 11.74 30.46
C GLN A 136 9.08 12.39 29.56
N THR A 137 8.66 13.51 29.01
CA THR A 137 9.47 14.58 28.43
C THR A 137 10.66 14.94 29.34
N PRO A 138 11.84 15.16 28.77
CA PRO A 138 12.70 16.26 29.20
C PRO A 138 12.81 17.22 28.01
N GLY A 139 12.23 18.41 28.06
CA GLY A 139 12.77 19.47 28.90
C GLY A 139 13.79 20.23 28.06
N LYS A 140 13.32 21.25 27.32
CA LYS A 140 14.17 22.24 26.65
C LYS A 140 15.26 22.74 27.58
N LYS A 141 16.49 22.82 27.08
CA LYS A 141 17.42 23.91 27.38
C LYS A 141 17.98 24.42 26.08
#